data_AF-A0A952RA62-F1
#
_entry.id   AF-A0A952RA62-F1
#
_cell.length_a   1.000
_cell.length_b   1.000
_cell.length_c   1.000
_cell.angle_alpha   90.00
_cell.angle_beta   90.00
_cell.angle_gamma   90.00
#
_symmetry.space_group_name_H-M   'P 1'
#
loop_
_entity.id
_entity.type
_entity.pdbx_description
1 polymer ?
#
loop_
_entity_poly.entity_id
_entity_poly.type
_entity_poly.pdbx_seq_one_letter_code
_entity_poly.pdbx_strand_id
1 'polypeptide(L)'
;MAEPPAPPASGEPGAFPSPPPFSDERVIHCSERLLVVDKPSGLPVHGGAVVGADLVGRLAAWLRARGEVEYLAVHQRLDLGTSGVLLLGRDPALNTALARAMEAHEVRREYVAITRDAGGPSHGVMEDQLITSRGSRGLESRLVSRGGKPCRARFQVLKRGAGRAWVALFPETGRTHQLRVQLAARGMPVLGDLQYGGDAAPAARLMLHAYRLEHAGLGLSFEASVPAAFERALRGDSALGLEAPRDLEQRLMDAWVARYPLPPSVHALRLVHELGDALPGVSIDAYGEHAVLSVASEEARVAAPRIAEWLVQRGFRGVYLKLRPRADLRAESREALAPTAPLAGEPAPEVLTVLEGEARYLVRLADGLSTGLFIDQRDNREQVRRVAAGARVLNLFSYTCSFTVAAAQGGARETVSVDLSGRYLGWGRENLALNQILSEAHRFIRADAADYLRRARARGERFDLVVLDPPSFGSSGKKSFSVARDYPKLAEDAAAVLAPGGRLLAVTNHRKTSAERLRGWLSQGAARAGIATRIEAAKSGADCPAWPGGESPTKAFWLERR
;
A
#
# COMPACT_ATOMS: atom_id res chain seq x y z
N MET A 1 32.82 17.23 14.17
CA MET A 1 31.56 17.82 13.65
C MET A 1 31.55 17.54 12.17
N ALA A 2 30.68 16.64 11.71
CA ALA A 2 30.49 16.43 10.27
C ALA A 2 29.80 17.69 9.71
N GLU A 3 30.28 18.20 8.57
CA GLU A 3 29.62 19.28 7.85
C GLU A 3 28.17 18.90 7.53
N PRO A 4 27.22 19.86 7.61
CA PRO A 4 25.87 19.63 7.13
C PRO A 4 25.91 19.27 5.64
N PRO A 5 25.05 18.35 5.16
CA PRO A 5 25.01 17.99 3.75
C PRO A 5 24.75 19.24 2.90
N ALA A 6 25.47 19.33 1.77
CA ALA A 6 25.31 20.41 0.81
C ALA A 6 23.82 20.53 0.40
N PRO A 7 23.31 21.74 0.16
CA PRO A 7 21.96 21.92 -0.34
C PRO A 7 21.77 21.15 -1.65
N PRO A 8 20.59 20.56 -1.89
CA PRO A 8 20.30 19.81 -3.11
C PRO A 8 20.61 20.65 -4.34
N ALA A 9 21.20 20.03 -5.37
CA ALA A 9 21.41 20.70 -6.66
C ALA A 9 20.07 21.14 -7.25
N SER A 10 20.04 22.24 -8.01
CA SER A 10 18.83 22.76 -8.65
C SER A 10 18.02 21.66 -9.37
N GLY A 11 16.84 21.32 -8.86
CA GLY A 11 15.95 20.28 -9.41
C GLY A 11 15.95 18.93 -8.67
N GLU A 12 16.76 18.74 -7.63
CA GLU A 12 16.57 17.63 -6.68
C GLU A 12 15.42 17.96 -5.71
N PRO A 13 14.46 17.04 -5.50
CA PRO A 13 13.38 17.22 -4.54
C PRO A 13 13.98 17.31 -3.14
N GLY A 14 13.52 18.28 -2.35
CA GLY A 14 13.73 18.26 -0.91
C GLY A 14 13.12 17.00 -0.27
N ALA A 15 13.46 16.78 1.00
CA ALA A 15 12.91 15.68 1.77
C ALA A 15 11.38 15.73 1.75
N PHE A 16 10.73 14.56 1.78
CA PHE A 16 9.29 14.53 1.97
C PHE A 16 8.90 15.32 3.23
N PRO A 17 7.79 16.09 3.18
CA PRO A 17 7.14 16.53 4.39
C PRO A 17 6.90 15.28 5.22
N SER A 18 7.50 15.24 6.40
CA SER A 18 7.35 14.10 7.28
C SER A 18 6.15 14.38 8.16
N PRO A 19 5.16 13.46 8.24
CA PRO A 19 4.21 13.55 9.32
C PRO A 19 5.02 13.43 10.63
N PRO A 20 4.54 13.96 11.75
CA PRO A 20 5.20 13.68 13.01
C PRO A 20 5.30 12.14 13.16
N PRO A 21 6.40 11.61 13.75
CA PRO A 21 6.66 10.17 13.79
C PRO A 21 5.46 9.38 14.33
N PHE A 22 4.72 10.04 15.22
CA PHE A 22 3.39 9.72 15.69
C PHE A 22 2.58 11.02 15.86
N SER A 23 1.25 10.98 15.72
CA SER A 23 0.40 12.18 15.90
C SER A 23 0.14 12.45 17.38
N ASP A 24 0.36 13.70 17.83
CA ASP A 24 0.03 14.14 19.19
C ASP A 24 -1.45 13.95 19.52
N GLU A 25 -2.34 14.07 18.52
CA GLU A 25 -3.78 13.86 18.67
C GLU A 25 -4.15 12.42 19.08
N ARG A 26 -3.24 11.47 18.87
CA ARG A 26 -3.41 10.06 19.24
C ARG A 26 -2.80 9.72 20.59
N VAL A 27 -2.17 10.68 21.28
CA VAL A 27 -1.64 10.49 22.64
C VAL A 27 -2.77 10.73 23.64
N ILE A 28 -3.20 9.67 24.32
CA ILE A 28 -4.25 9.72 25.36
C ILE A 28 -3.63 10.22 26.68
N HIS A 29 -2.41 9.77 26.99
CA HIS A 29 -1.69 10.18 28.19
C HIS A 29 -0.18 10.05 27.96
N CYS A 30 0.60 11.03 28.40
CA CYS A 30 2.05 10.99 28.39
C CYS A 30 2.61 11.53 29.71
N SER A 31 3.41 10.73 30.40
CA SER A 31 4.16 11.11 31.60
C SER A 31 5.56 10.50 31.54
N GLU A 32 6.41 10.79 32.53
CA GLU A 32 7.74 10.17 32.64
C GLU A 32 7.68 8.65 32.79
N ARG A 33 6.58 8.10 33.32
CA ARG A 33 6.45 6.68 33.64
C ARG A 33 5.58 5.89 32.66
N LEU A 34 4.66 6.55 31.97
CA LEU A 34 3.67 5.89 31.12
C LEU A 34 3.42 6.67 29.82
N LEU A 35 3.15 5.92 28.76
CA LEU A 35 2.60 6.45 27.51
C LEU A 35 1.38 5.63 27.11
N VAL A 36 0.27 6.30 26.87
CA VAL A 36 -0.98 5.69 26.43
C VAL A 36 -1.40 6.34 25.13
N VAL A 37 -1.68 5.53 24.12
CA VAL A 37 -1.99 5.99 22.77
C VAL A 37 -3.23 5.30 22.21
N ASP A 38 -3.95 5.99 21.34
CA ASP A 38 -4.91 5.39 20.42
C ASP A 38 -4.18 4.88 19.17
N LYS A 39 -3.85 3.57 19.17
CA LYS A 39 -3.17 2.94 18.05
C LYS A 39 -4.08 2.95 16.81
N PRO A 40 -3.64 3.45 15.64
CA PRO A 40 -4.41 3.34 14.41
C PRO A 40 -4.54 1.89 13.91
N SER A 41 -5.57 1.62 13.11
CA SER A 41 -5.71 0.33 12.41
C SER A 41 -4.66 0.22 11.30
N GLY A 42 -4.13 -0.99 11.07
CA GLY A 42 -3.13 -1.25 10.04
C GLY A 42 -1.67 -1.04 10.47
N LEU A 43 -1.44 -0.53 11.68
CA LEU A 43 -0.10 -0.33 12.24
C LEU A 43 0.28 -1.46 13.21
N PRO A 44 1.35 -2.24 12.97
CA PRO A 44 1.79 -3.26 13.92
C PRO A 44 2.31 -2.60 15.19
N VAL A 45 2.12 -3.24 16.35
CA VAL A 45 2.65 -2.73 17.63
C VAL A 45 4.18 -2.79 17.64
N HIS A 46 4.74 -3.94 17.26
CA HIS A 46 6.18 -4.17 17.15
C HIS A 46 6.48 -5.19 16.03
N GLY A 47 7.72 -5.21 15.55
CA GLY A 47 8.21 -6.21 14.59
C GLY A 47 7.74 -5.97 13.16
N GLY A 48 7.65 -4.71 12.73
CA GLY A 48 7.29 -4.35 11.35
C GLY A 48 8.29 -4.90 10.33
N ALA A 49 7.84 -5.11 9.08
CA ALA A 49 8.69 -5.54 7.97
C ALA A 49 9.81 -4.52 7.65
N VAL A 50 9.61 -3.27 8.05
CA VAL A 50 10.57 -2.17 7.97
C VAL A 50 10.89 -1.74 9.39
N VAL A 51 12.19 -1.65 9.72
CA VAL A 51 12.66 -1.20 11.03
C VAL A 51 12.12 0.20 11.32
N GLY A 52 11.50 0.39 12.48
CA GLY A 52 10.90 1.66 12.88
C GLY A 52 9.51 1.94 12.31
N ALA A 53 8.98 1.07 11.43
CA ALA A 53 7.64 1.25 10.84
C ALA A 53 6.49 0.77 11.72
N ASP A 54 6.80 0.08 12.82
CA ASP A 54 5.83 -0.26 13.85
C ASP A 54 5.55 0.90 14.82
N LEU A 55 4.54 0.75 15.66
CA LEU A 55 4.13 1.76 16.62
C LEU A 55 5.26 2.10 17.60
N VAL A 56 5.97 1.12 18.14
CA VAL A 56 7.04 1.35 19.13
C VAL A 56 8.16 2.18 18.52
N GLY A 57 8.63 1.83 17.32
CA GLY A 57 9.67 2.57 16.62
C GLY A 57 9.27 4.01 16.31
N ARG A 58 8.00 4.23 15.95
CA ARG A 58 7.42 5.56 15.74
C ARG A 58 7.33 6.38 17.01
N LEU A 59 6.89 5.77 18.11
CA LEU A 59 6.82 6.44 19.41
C LEU A 59 8.22 6.74 19.95
N ALA A 60 9.19 5.85 19.75
CA ALA A 60 10.59 6.12 20.09
C ALA A 60 11.13 7.32 19.31
N ALA A 61 10.87 7.40 17.99
CA ALA A 61 11.24 8.56 17.19
C ALA A 61 10.50 9.84 17.63
N TRP A 62 9.23 9.74 18.02
CA TRP A 62 8.45 10.85 18.57
C TRP A 62 9.02 11.37 19.89
N LEU A 63 9.42 10.47 20.80
CA LEU A 63 10.10 10.82 22.05
C LEU A 63 11.48 11.45 21.81
N ARG A 64 12.27 10.88 20.90
CA ARG A 64 13.59 11.42 20.51
C ARG A 64 13.49 12.84 19.99
N ALA A 65 12.51 13.13 19.13
CA ALA A 65 12.27 14.46 18.59
C ALA A 65 11.96 15.50 19.69
N ARG A 66 11.54 15.05 20.87
CA ARG A 66 11.24 15.87 22.05
C ARG A 66 12.37 15.88 23.08
N GLY A 67 13.49 15.21 22.79
CA GLY A 67 14.61 15.05 23.73
C GLY A 67 14.30 14.12 24.91
N GLU A 68 13.31 13.24 24.78
CA GLU A 68 12.87 12.34 25.84
C GLU A 68 13.48 10.93 25.71
N VAL A 69 13.56 10.20 26.83
CA VAL A 69 14.07 8.82 26.87
C VAL A 69 13.17 7.86 26.08
N GLU A 70 13.78 7.08 25.19
CA GLU A 70 13.10 6.18 24.23
C GLU A 70 12.71 4.80 24.80
N TYR A 71 12.78 4.60 26.12
CA TYR A 71 12.40 3.33 26.73
C TYR A 71 10.89 3.14 26.66
N LEU A 72 10.45 2.12 25.90
CA LEU A 72 9.05 1.76 25.72
C LEU A 72 8.87 0.24 25.89
N ALA A 73 8.27 -0.15 27.00
CA ALA A 73 7.97 -1.55 27.28
C ALA A 73 6.54 -1.91 26.90
N VAL A 74 6.39 -3.06 26.23
CA VAL A 74 5.13 -3.54 25.66
C VAL A 74 4.68 -4.80 26.39
N HIS A 75 3.58 -4.72 27.15
CA HIS A 75 2.97 -5.87 27.85
C HIS A 75 1.77 -6.45 27.14
N GLN A 76 1.15 -5.66 26.27
CA GLN A 76 -0.02 -6.06 25.50
C GLN A 76 0.18 -5.70 24.03
N ARG A 77 -0.39 -6.51 23.15
CA ARG A 77 -0.32 -6.29 21.71
C ARG A 77 -1.72 -6.33 21.14
N LEU A 78 -2.03 -5.31 20.36
CA LEU A 78 -3.18 -5.31 19.48
C LEU A 78 -2.76 -5.90 18.13
N ASP A 79 -3.65 -6.66 17.50
CA ASP A 79 -3.43 -7.17 16.14
C ASP A 79 -3.25 -6.00 15.15
N LEU A 80 -2.64 -6.29 13.99
CA LEU A 80 -2.39 -5.30 12.94
C LEU A 80 -3.62 -4.41 12.64
N GLY A 81 -4.78 -5.04 12.40
CA GLY A 81 -6.03 -4.34 12.08
C GLY A 81 -6.82 -3.80 13.28
N THR A 82 -6.46 -4.16 14.52
CA THR A 82 -7.18 -3.69 15.71
C THR A 82 -6.67 -2.30 16.06
N SER A 83 -7.57 -1.32 16.21
CA SER A 83 -7.19 0.03 16.70
C SER A 83 -7.53 0.20 18.17
N GLY A 84 -7.16 1.31 18.80
CA GLY A 84 -7.58 1.66 20.15
C GLY A 84 -6.48 1.73 21.18
N VAL A 85 -6.89 1.79 22.45
CA VAL A 85 -6.03 2.10 23.59
C VAL A 85 -4.90 1.08 23.74
N LEU A 86 -3.67 1.59 23.81
CA LEU A 86 -2.47 0.83 24.10
C LEU A 86 -1.63 1.55 25.16
N LEU A 87 -1.35 0.86 26.27
CA LEU A 87 -0.47 1.33 27.33
C LEU A 87 0.95 0.79 27.11
N LEU A 88 1.94 1.68 27.20
CA LEU A 88 3.36 1.40 27.17
C LEU A 88 4.02 1.92 28.46
N GLY A 89 4.89 1.10 29.06
CA GLY A 89 5.69 1.50 30.21
C GLY A 89 6.91 2.32 29.76
N ARG A 90 7.19 3.43 30.44
CA ARG A 90 8.38 4.28 30.20
C ARG A 90 9.42 4.23 31.30
N ASP A 91 9.11 3.55 32.40
CA ASP A 91 9.98 3.37 33.56
C ASP A 91 10.17 1.87 33.85
N PRO A 92 11.42 1.35 33.92
CA PRO A 92 11.70 -0.03 34.30
C PRO A 92 11.10 -0.48 35.64
N ALA A 93 10.99 0.41 36.64
CA ALA A 93 10.41 0.06 37.93
C ALA A 93 8.90 -0.18 37.81
N LEU A 94 8.16 0.75 37.20
CA LEU A 94 6.74 0.59 36.91
C LEU A 94 6.46 -0.57 35.95
N ASN A 95 7.38 -0.83 35.01
CA ASN A 95 7.28 -1.93 34.05
C ASN A 95 7.06 -3.29 34.74
N THR A 96 7.75 -3.52 35.85
CA THR A 96 7.62 -4.76 36.64
C THR A 96 6.24 -4.88 37.27
N ALA A 97 5.68 -3.78 37.77
CA ALA A 97 4.33 -3.77 38.34
C ALA A 97 3.26 -4.03 37.26
N LEU A 98 3.41 -3.41 36.08
CA LEU A 98 2.51 -3.64 34.94
C LEU A 98 2.52 -5.10 34.47
N ALA A 99 3.70 -5.73 34.40
CA ALA A 99 3.82 -7.14 34.04
C ALA A 99 3.11 -8.06 35.05
N ARG A 100 3.35 -7.84 36.35
CA ARG A 100 2.72 -8.61 37.43
C ARG A 100 1.21 -8.50 37.43
N ALA A 101 0.68 -7.30 37.22
CA ALA A 101 -0.77 -7.10 37.17
C ALA A 101 -1.43 -7.73 35.93
N MET A 102 -0.71 -7.78 34.80
CA MET A 102 -1.15 -8.54 33.63
C MET A 102 -1.22 -10.04 33.93
N GLU A 103 -0.21 -10.59 34.61
CA GLU A 103 -0.17 -12.00 35.04
C GLU A 103 -1.23 -12.32 36.09
N ALA A 104 -1.50 -11.40 37.01
CA ALA A 104 -2.52 -11.52 38.05
C ALA A 104 -3.96 -11.26 37.55
N HIS A 105 -4.15 -11.02 36.25
CA HIS A 105 -5.45 -10.69 35.65
C HIS A 105 -6.16 -9.45 36.26
N GLU A 106 -5.38 -8.50 36.79
CA GLU A 106 -5.88 -7.24 37.37
C GLU A 106 -6.15 -6.16 36.32
N VAL A 107 -5.79 -6.44 35.06
CA VAL A 107 -6.02 -5.55 33.92
C VAL A 107 -7.33 -5.94 33.23
N ARG A 108 -8.33 -5.06 33.33
CA ARG A 108 -9.59 -5.20 32.61
C ARG A 108 -9.48 -4.48 31.28
N ARG A 109 -9.93 -5.16 30.23
CA ARG A 109 -9.92 -4.64 28.87
C ARG A 109 -11.33 -4.74 28.32
N GLU A 110 -11.76 -3.67 27.69
CA GLU A 110 -13.02 -3.62 26.97
C GLU A 110 -12.75 -3.31 25.51
N TYR A 111 -13.29 -4.15 24.65
CA TYR A 111 -13.25 -3.99 23.21
C TYR A 111 -14.66 -3.74 22.70
N VAL A 112 -14.77 -3.00 21.61
CA VAL A 112 -16.00 -2.90 20.83
C VAL A 112 -15.77 -3.45 19.44
N ALA A 113 -16.78 -4.12 18.89
CA ALA A 113 -16.75 -4.69 17.55
C ALA A 113 -18.07 -4.47 16.80
N ILE A 114 -17.98 -4.29 15.48
CA ILE A 114 -19.13 -4.48 14.59
C ILE A 114 -19.04 -5.89 14.01
N THR A 115 -20.09 -6.68 14.20
CA THR A 115 -20.18 -8.08 13.77
C THR A 115 -21.38 -8.28 12.85
N ARG A 116 -21.38 -9.36 12.08
CA ARG A 116 -22.64 -9.87 11.51
C ARG A 116 -23.59 -10.23 12.64
N ASP A 117 -24.86 -9.86 12.51
CA ASP A 117 -25.88 -10.28 13.46
C ASP A 117 -26.33 -11.72 13.17
N ALA A 118 -26.13 -12.62 14.14
CA ALA A 118 -26.58 -14.00 14.08
C ALA A 118 -27.96 -14.25 14.73
N GLY A 119 -28.65 -13.21 15.21
CA GLY A 119 -29.96 -13.34 15.88
C GLY A 119 -29.92 -13.98 17.27
N GLY A 120 -28.72 -14.17 17.83
CA GLY A 120 -28.49 -14.83 19.12
C GLY A 120 -28.71 -13.94 20.37
N PRO A 121 -28.32 -14.43 21.57
CA PRO A 121 -28.52 -13.71 22.82
C PRO A 121 -27.77 -12.36 22.85
N SER A 122 -28.30 -11.41 23.63
CA SER A 122 -27.71 -10.07 23.79
C SER A 122 -26.51 -10.02 24.73
N HIS A 123 -26.19 -11.11 25.41
CA HIS A 123 -24.99 -11.24 26.24
C HIS A 123 -24.63 -12.72 26.41
N GLY A 124 -23.40 -12.98 26.84
CA GLY A 124 -22.97 -14.35 27.14
C GLY A 124 -21.48 -14.47 27.41
N VAL A 125 -21.05 -15.72 27.55
CA VAL A 125 -19.65 -16.10 27.74
C VAL A 125 -19.19 -16.95 26.56
N MET A 126 -18.04 -16.62 25.99
CA MET A 126 -17.34 -17.40 24.99
C MET A 126 -16.18 -18.15 25.66
N GLU A 127 -16.35 -19.46 25.84
CA GLU A 127 -15.33 -20.38 26.36
C GLU A 127 -14.93 -21.36 25.25
N ASP A 128 -13.69 -21.26 24.80
CA ASP A 128 -13.17 -22.07 23.69
C ASP A 128 -11.73 -22.51 23.94
N GLN A 129 -11.24 -23.40 23.07
CA GLN A 129 -9.83 -23.79 23.00
C GLN A 129 -9.29 -23.45 21.62
N LEU A 130 -8.16 -22.74 21.57
CA LEU A 130 -7.56 -22.27 20.31
C LEU A 130 -6.28 -23.02 19.99
N ILE A 131 -6.20 -23.54 18.77
CA ILE A 131 -4.96 -24.09 18.18
C ILE A 131 -4.41 -23.16 17.11
N THR A 132 -3.09 -23.21 16.90
CA THR A 132 -2.45 -22.59 15.74
C THR A 132 -2.57 -23.50 14.55
N SER A 133 -3.03 -22.95 13.42
CA SER A 133 -3.02 -23.63 12.12
C SER A 133 -2.12 -22.88 11.15
N ARG A 134 -1.44 -23.60 10.26
CA ARG A 134 -0.64 -23.03 9.17
C ARG A 134 -1.33 -23.34 7.86
N GLY A 135 -1.79 -22.30 7.16
CA GLY A 135 -2.41 -22.46 5.85
C GLY A 135 -1.40 -22.84 4.77
N SER A 136 -1.90 -23.25 3.59
CA SER A 136 -1.09 -23.59 2.41
C SER A 136 -0.21 -22.45 1.88
N ARG A 137 -0.49 -21.20 2.27
CA ARG A 137 0.31 -20.00 1.96
C ARG A 137 1.30 -19.61 3.08
N GLY A 138 1.49 -20.45 4.11
CA GLY A 138 2.41 -20.20 5.22
C GLY A 138 1.95 -19.18 6.27
N LEU A 139 0.77 -18.56 6.10
CA LEU A 139 0.19 -17.65 7.09
C LEU A 139 -0.37 -18.42 8.28
N GLU A 140 -0.02 -18.00 9.49
CA GLU A 140 -0.58 -18.55 10.72
C GLU A 140 -2.01 -18.05 10.95
N SER A 141 -2.92 -18.97 11.25
CA SER A 141 -4.30 -18.71 11.64
C SER A 141 -4.61 -19.39 12.98
N ARG A 142 -5.82 -19.15 13.49
CA ARG A 142 -6.34 -19.76 14.72
C ARG A 142 -7.67 -20.43 14.44
N LEU A 143 -7.91 -21.56 15.09
CA LEU A 143 -9.13 -22.34 14.94
C LEU A 143 -9.62 -22.77 16.32
N VAL A 144 -10.94 -22.79 16.50
CA VAL A 144 -11.56 -23.43 17.67
C VAL A 144 -11.46 -24.94 17.49
N SER A 145 -10.72 -25.60 18.38
CA SER A 145 -10.53 -27.05 18.33
C SER A 145 -10.23 -27.62 19.71
N ARG A 146 -10.70 -28.85 19.96
CA ARG A 146 -10.37 -29.61 21.17
C ARG A 146 -8.86 -29.88 21.20
N GLY A 147 -8.22 -29.69 22.35
CA GLY A 147 -6.77 -29.82 22.53
C GLY A 147 -5.99 -28.50 22.35
N GLY A 148 -6.69 -27.38 22.14
CA GLY A 148 -6.09 -26.04 22.08
C GLY A 148 -5.88 -25.40 23.45
N LYS A 149 -5.28 -24.21 23.43
CA LYS A 149 -5.11 -23.40 24.66
C LYS A 149 -6.46 -22.79 25.06
N PRO A 150 -6.89 -22.93 26.33
CA PRO A 150 -8.16 -22.38 26.77
C PRO A 150 -8.16 -20.85 26.68
N CYS A 151 -9.32 -20.31 26.30
CA CYS A 151 -9.58 -18.89 26.24
C CYS A 151 -11.02 -18.56 26.63
N ARG A 152 -11.19 -17.42 27.31
CA ARG A 152 -12.47 -16.95 27.83
C ARG A 152 -12.66 -15.46 27.57
N ALA A 153 -13.87 -15.09 27.15
CA ALA A 153 -14.29 -13.70 27.02
C ALA A 153 -15.80 -13.57 27.25
N ARG A 154 -16.24 -12.50 27.90
CA ARG A 154 -17.67 -12.15 27.96
C ARG A 154 -18.02 -11.20 26.83
N PHE A 155 -19.28 -11.21 26.40
CA PHE A 155 -19.77 -10.27 25.40
C PHE A 155 -21.14 -9.72 25.78
N GLN A 156 -21.44 -8.54 25.26
CA GLN A 156 -22.73 -7.89 25.34
C GLN A 156 -23.02 -7.18 24.02
N VAL A 157 -24.15 -7.48 23.38
CA VAL A 157 -24.68 -6.74 22.23
C VAL A 157 -25.27 -5.43 22.74
N LEU A 158 -24.66 -4.32 22.34
CA LEU A 158 -25.08 -2.96 22.71
C LEU A 158 -26.20 -2.46 21.80
N LYS A 159 -26.08 -2.71 20.49
CA LYS A 159 -27.00 -2.21 19.46
C LYS A 159 -27.06 -3.20 18.28
N ARG A 160 -28.18 -3.22 17.57
CA ARG A 160 -28.38 -3.98 16.33
C ARG A 160 -28.87 -3.04 15.24
N GLY A 161 -28.47 -3.28 14.00
CA GLY A 161 -28.86 -2.47 12.84
C GLY A 161 -28.37 -3.07 11.53
N ALA A 162 -29.18 -3.01 10.47
CA ALA A 162 -28.83 -3.46 9.12
C ALA A 162 -28.19 -4.87 9.04
N GLY A 163 -28.69 -5.83 9.82
CA GLY A 163 -28.15 -7.20 9.88
C GLY A 163 -26.79 -7.32 10.60
N ARG A 164 -26.44 -6.32 11.42
CA ARG A 164 -25.18 -6.20 12.15
C ARG A 164 -25.42 -5.92 13.63
N ALA A 165 -24.43 -6.24 14.45
CA ALA A 165 -24.45 -6.01 15.88
C ALA A 165 -23.20 -5.25 16.34
N TRP A 166 -23.40 -4.23 17.15
CA TRP A 166 -22.35 -3.59 17.94
C TRP A 166 -22.19 -4.35 19.25
N VAL A 167 -21.01 -4.93 19.47
CA VAL A 167 -20.75 -5.86 20.57
C VAL A 167 -19.62 -5.31 21.45
N ALA A 168 -19.88 -5.15 22.74
CA ALA A 168 -18.85 -5.00 23.76
C ALA A 168 -18.29 -6.37 24.14
N LEU A 169 -16.98 -6.45 24.32
CA LEU A 169 -16.22 -7.67 24.51
C LEU A 169 -15.23 -7.48 25.67
N PHE A 170 -15.23 -8.43 26.60
CA PHE A 170 -14.44 -8.38 27.82
C PHE A 170 -13.56 -9.64 27.89
N PRO A 171 -12.37 -9.62 27.25
CA PRO A 171 -11.45 -10.76 27.29
C PRO A 171 -10.80 -10.92 28.66
N GLU A 172 -10.90 -12.13 29.20
CA GLU A 172 -10.28 -12.51 30.47
C GLU A 172 -8.92 -13.19 30.23
N THR A 173 -8.78 -13.84 29.07
CA THR A 173 -7.51 -14.35 28.55
C THR A 173 -7.00 -13.49 27.39
N GLY A 174 -5.69 -13.56 27.11
CA GLY A 174 -5.07 -12.90 25.94
C GLY A 174 -4.44 -13.90 24.98
N ARG A 175 -5.22 -14.45 24.04
CA ARG A 175 -4.68 -15.29 22.94
C ARG A 175 -4.69 -14.51 21.62
N THR A 176 -3.74 -14.81 20.73
CA THR A 176 -3.70 -14.24 19.37
C THR A 176 -5.04 -14.44 18.67
N HIS A 177 -5.61 -13.38 18.09
CA HIS A 177 -6.89 -13.40 17.36
C HIS A 177 -8.11 -13.91 18.15
N GLN A 178 -8.02 -14.02 19.49
CA GLN A 178 -9.03 -14.67 20.31
C GLN A 178 -10.46 -14.22 19.99
N LEU A 179 -10.75 -12.93 20.18
CA LEU A 179 -12.10 -12.38 20.02
C LEU A 179 -12.64 -12.62 18.60
N ARG A 180 -11.79 -12.44 17.58
CA ARG A 180 -12.14 -12.60 16.16
C ARG A 180 -12.58 -14.02 15.85
N VAL A 181 -11.81 -15.00 16.31
CA VAL A 181 -12.05 -16.43 16.07
C VAL A 181 -13.25 -16.93 16.86
N GLN A 182 -13.38 -16.52 18.13
CA GLN A 182 -14.51 -16.92 18.98
C GLN A 182 -15.84 -16.38 18.45
N LEU A 183 -15.86 -15.14 17.94
CA LEU A 183 -17.03 -14.53 17.32
C LEU A 183 -17.38 -15.21 15.97
N ALA A 184 -16.38 -15.46 15.12
CA ALA A 184 -16.59 -16.15 13.85
C ALA A 184 -17.13 -17.57 14.02
N ALA A 185 -16.62 -18.33 15.00
CA ALA A 185 -17.11 -19.67 15.33
C ALA A 185 -18.58 -19.70 15.76
N ARG A 186 -19.14 -18.56 16.16
CA ARG A 186 -20.55 -18.38 16.56
C ARG A 186 -21.40 -17.75 15.46
N GLY A 187 -20.89 -17.66 14.24
CA GLY A 187 -21.61 -17.03 13.11
C GLY A 187 -21.68 -15.50 13.19
N MET A 188 -20.89 -14.88 14.08
CA MET A 188 -20.83 -13.43 14.28
C MET A 188 -19.46 -12.86 13.86
N PRO A 189 -18.91 -13.17 12.67
CA PRO A 189 -17.59 -12.67 12.30
C PRO A 189 -17.53 -11.14 12.36
N VAL A 190 -16.37 -10.61 12.80
CA VAL A 190 -16.12 -9.17 12.84
C VAL A 190 -16.11 -8.62 11.41
N LEU A 191 -16.81 -7.52 11.17
CA LEU A 191 -16.87 -6.88 9.86
C LEU A 191 -15.47 -6.37 9.45
N GLY A 192 -15.10 -6.56 8.18
CA GLY A 192 -13.76 -6.27 7.66
C GLY A 192 -12.69 -7.31 7.99
N ASP A 193 -13.04 -8.41 8.67
CA ASP A 193 -12.11 -9.51 8.97
C ASP A 193 -11.99 -10.51 7.81
N LEU A 194 -11.12 -10.21 6.84
CA LEU A 194 -10.90 -11.07 5.67
C LEU A 194 -10.35 -12.47 6.01
N GLN A 195 -9.81 -12.66 7.22
CA GLN A 195 -9.22 -13.92 7.62
C GLN A 195 -10.26 -14.87 8.24
N TYR A 196 -11.23 -14.33 8.97
CA TYR A 196 -12.21 -15.13 9.74
C TYR A 196 -13.66 -14.92 9.27
N GLY A 197 -13.86 -14.69 7.97
CA GLY A 197 -15.19 -14.70 7.33
C GLY A 197 -15.99 -13.41 7.49
N GLY A 198 -15.34 -12.31 7.86
CA GLY A 198 -15.94 -10.99 7.89
C GLY A 198 -16.08 -10.38 6.50
N ASP A 199 -17.24 -9.80 6.21
CA ASP A 199 -17.47 -9.13 4.93
C ASP A 199 -16.59 -7.88 4.80
N ALA A 200 -15.88 -7.77 3.68
CA ALA A 200 -15.01 -6.62 3.36
C ALA A 200 -15.81 -5.35 3.08
N ALA A 201 -17.06 -5.50 2.65
CA ALA A 201 -17.98 -4.40 2.45
C ALA A 201 -19.09 -4.47 3.50
N PRO A 202 -19.44 -3.34 4.13
CA PRO A 202 -18.92 -1.98 3.90
C PRO A 202 -17.67 -1.61 4.71
N ALA A 203 -17.04 -2.55 5.42
CA ALA A 203 -15.92 -2.23 6.30
C ALA A 203 -14.57 -2.17 5.58
N ALA A 204 -14.05 -0.96 5.37
CA ALA A 204 -12.70 -0.76 4.80
C ALA A 204 -11.54 -1.13 5.75
N ARG A 205 -11.84 -1.59 6.97
CA ARG A 205 -10.88 -1.98 8.01
C ARG A 205 -11.50 -3.01 8.93
N LEU A 206 -10.69 -3.69 9.73
CA LEU A 206 -11.19 -4.52 10.82
C LEU A 206 -11.95 -3.65 11.82
N MET A 207 -13.23 -3.95 12.01
CA MET A 207 -14.12 -3.25 12.95
C MET A 207 -14.01 -3.85 14.35
N LEU A 208 -12.78 -3.89 14.88
CA LEU A 208 -12.46 -4.25 16.25
C LEU A 208 -11.58 -3.14 16.86
N HIS A 209 -11.99 -2.64 18.02
CA HIS A 209 -11.36 -1.51 18.68
C HIS A 209 -11.19 -1.80 20.17
N ALA A 210 -9.98 -1.62 20.69
CA ALA A 210 -9.69 -1.61 22.13
C ALA A 210 -10.20 -0.28 22.70
N TYR A 211 -11.40 -0.30 23.27
CA TYR A 211 -12.09 0.90 23.71
C TYR A 211 -11.55 1.40 25.06
N ARG A 212 -11.40 0.49 26.03
CA ARG A 212 -10.99 0.87 27.40
C ARG A 212 -9.99 -0.11 27.98
N LEU A 213 -9.08 0.43 28.77
CA LEU A 213 -8.16 -0.31 29.60
C LEU A 213 -8.20 0.23 31.02
N GLU A 214 -8.43 -0.65 31.98
CA GLU A 214 -8.44 -0.35 33.41
C GLU A 214 -7.41 -1.23 34.13
N HIS A 215 -6.61 -0.61 34.98
CA HIS A 215 -5.64 -1.27 35.82
C HIS A 215 -6.00 -1.05 37.28
N ALA A 216 -6.78 -1.95 37.85
CA ALA A 216 -7.30 -1.81 39.21
C ALA A 216 -6.17 -1.66 40.25
N GLY A 217 -5.11 -2.47 40.15
CA GLY A 217 -3.97 -2.43 41.07
C GLY A 217 -3.14 -1.13 41.06
N LEU A 218 -3.30 -0.28 40.04
CA LEU A 218 -2.59 1.00 39.92
C LEU A 218 -3.55 2.20 39.91
N GLY A 219 -4.87 1.97 40.00
CA GLY A 219 -5.88 3.03 39.90
C GLY A 219 -5.90 3.76 38.56
N LEU A 220 -5.49 3.11 37.46
CA LEU A 220 -5.42 3.74 36.13
C LEU A 220 -6.62 3.32 35.27
N SER A 221 -7.18 4.26 34.51
CA SER A 221 -8.22 3.99 33.51
C SER A 221 -8.02 4.90 32.30
N PHE A 222 -8.06 4.32 31.10
CA PHE A 222 -7.87 5.04 29.85
C PHE A 222 -8.88 4.56 28.80
N GLU A 223 -9.37 5.51 28.01
CA GLU A 223 -10.31 5.27 26.93
C GLU A 223 -9.78 5.85 25.61
N ALA A 224 -10.03 5.12 24.52
CA ALA A 224 -9.86 5.63 23.17
C ALA A 224 -11.23 5.94 22.56
N SER A 225 -11.34 7.06 21.85
CA SER A 225 -12.57 7.41 21.14
C SER A 225 -12.90 6.38 20.07
N VAL A 226 -14.13 5.84 20.10
CA VAL A 226 -14.57 4.88 19.09
C VAL A 226 -14.64 5.58 17.72
N PRO A 227 -13.99 5.05 16.67
CA PRO A 227 -14.01 5.68 15.35
C PRO A 227 -15.44 5.78 14.80
N ALA A 228 -15.79 6.91 14.16
CA ALA A 228 -17.09 7.15 13.53
C ALA A 228 -17.48 6.06 12.50
N ALA A 229 -16.47 5.38 11.92
CA ALA A 229 -16.66 4.23 11.05
C ALA A 229 -17.49 3.10 11.69
N PHE A 230 -17.49 2.94 13.02
CA PHE A 230 -18.27 1.91 13.72
C PHE A 230 -19.77 2.20 13.66
N GLU A 231 -20.19 3.46 13.86
CA GLU A 231 -21.60 3.84 13.73
C GLU A 231 -22.10 3.70 12.31
N ARG A 232 -21.34 4.14 11.31
CA ARG A 232 -21.67 3.96 9.89
C ARG A 232 -21.77 2.48 9.53
N ALA A 233 -20.78 1.70 9.97
CA ALA A 233 -20.78 0.25 9.80
C ALA A 233 -21.95 -0.43 10.53
N LEU A 234 -22.51 0.12 11.61
CA LEU A 234 -23.74 -0.43 12.20
C LEU A 234 -24.98 -0.10 11.35
N ARG A 235 -25.05 1.11 10.78
CA ARG A 235 -26.24 1.59 10.03
C ARG A 235 -26.43 0.94 8.66
N GLY A 236 -25.42 0.24 8.15
CA GLY A 236 -25.47 -0.29 6.79
C GLY A 236 -24.71 0.56 5.78
N ASP A 237 -24.28 1.77 6.16
CA ASP A 237 -23.71 2.77 5.25
C ASP A 237 -22.43 2.24 4.60
N SER A 238 -22.51 1.95 3.30
CA SER A 238 -21.38 1.55 2.47
C SER A 238 -20.62 2.73 1.88
N ALA A 239 -21.15 3.94 2.03
CA ALA A 239 -20.49 5.14 1.56
C ALA A 239 -19.29 5.45 2.46
N LEU A 240 -18.09 5.17 1.96
CA LEU A 240 -16.85 5.82 2.41
C LEU A 240 -16.85 7.30 1.95
N GLY A 241 -17.95 8.02 2.20
CA GLY A 241 -18.20 9.36 1.70
C GLY A 241 -17.08 10.32 2.08
N LEU A 242 -16.78 11.28 1.20
CA LEU A 242 -15.68 12.23 1.39
C LEU A 242 -16.16 13.58 1.99
N GLU A 243 -17.45 13.67 2.32
CA GLU A 243 -18.12 14.91 2.72
C GLU A 243 -17.84 15.32 4.17
N ALA A 244 -17.67 14.35 5.08
CA ALA A 244 -17.43 14.59 6.49
C ALA A 244 -15.95 14.97 6.75
N PRO A 245 -15.63 16.24 7.08
CA PRO A 245 -14.25 16.72 7.05
C PRO A 245 -13.32 15.98 8.02
N ARG A 246 -13.73 15.83 9.29
CA ARG A 246 -12.92 15.15 10.31
C ARG A 246 -12.62 13.69 9.96
N ASP A 247 -13.58 12.99 9.36
CA ASP A 247 -13.41 11.59 8.96
C ASP A 247 -12.51 11.44 7.72
N LEU A 248 -12.60 12.40 6.78
CA LEU A 248 -11.69 12.48 5.64
C LEU A 248 -10.24 12.71 6.10
N GLU A 249 -10.02 13.73 6.93
CA GLU A 249 -8.70 14.09 7.44
C GLU A 249 -8.08 12.96 8.27
N GLN A 250 -8.89 12.28 9.08
CA GLN A 250 -8.43 11.12 9.83
C GLN A 250 -7.95 9.99 8.91
N ARG A 251 -8.70 9.69 7.83
CA ARG A 251 -8.30 8.67 6.85
C ARG A 251 -7.06 9.07 6.06
N LEU A 252 -6.92 10.34 5.69
CA LEU A 252 -5.71 10.87 5.05
C LEU A 252 -4.49 10.70 5.97
N MET A 253 -4.64 11.06 7.25
CA MET A 253 -3.58 10.91 8.24
C MET A 253 -3.22 9.44 8.46
N ASP A 254 -4.22 8.56 8.60
CA ASP A 254 -3.99 7.11 8.78
C ASP A 254 -3.23 6.52 7.59
N ALA A 255 -3.59 6.90 6.36
CA ALA A 255 -2.89 6.50 5.15
C ALA A 255 -1.45 7.00 5.15
N TRP A 256 -1.21 8.29 5.40
CA TRP A 256 0.12 8.89 5.42
C TRP A 256 1.02 8.26 6.50
N VAL A 257 0.51 8.12 7.73
CA VAL A 257 1.22 7.46 8.83
C VAL A 257 1.64 6.06 8.43
N ALA A 258 0.76 5.26 7.80
CA ALA A 258 1.08 3.89 7.39
C ALA A 258 2.28 3.79 6.42
N ARG A 259 2.70 4.87 5.76
CA ARG A 259 3.85 4.88 4.83
C ARG A 259 5.18 5.21 5.53
N TYR A 260 5.14 5.82 6.71
CA TYR A 260 6.34 6.22 7.44
C TYR A 260 6.98 5.04 8.24
N PRO A 261 8.27 5.05 8.63
CA PRO A 261 9.32 5.91 8.13
C PRO A 261 9.59 5.62 6.66
N LEU A 262 9.80 6.70 5.92
CA LEU A 262 10.18 6.62 4.51
C LEU A 262 11.69 6.40 4.44
N PRO A 263 12.18 5.43 3.65
CA PRO A 263 13.61 5.29 3.43
C PRO A 263 14.16 6.60 2.83
N PRO A 264 15.28 7.15 3.32
CA PRO A 264 15.86 8.38 2.78
C PRO A 264 16.16 8.32 1.28
N SER A 265 16.38 7.11 0.75
CA SER A 265 16.65 6.85 -0.66
C SER A 265 15.40 6.80 -1.55
N VAL A 266 14.22 7.14 -1.03
CA VAL A 266 12.97 7.16 -1.79
C VAL A 266 12.46 8.59 -1.77
N HIS A 267 12.32 9.22 -2.93
CA HIS A 267 11.73 10.55 -3.09
C HIS A 267 10.43 10.52 -3.92
N ALA A 268 9.98 9.35 -4.37
CA ALA A 268 8.67 9.15 -4.98
C ALA A 268 7.92 7.98 -4.33
N LEU A 269 6.70 8.23 -3.84
CA LEU A 269 5.92 7.21 -3.13
C LEU A 269 4.40 7.49 -3.21
N ARG A 270 3.59 6.47 -2.99
CA ARG A 270 2.13 6.63 -2.88
C ARG A 270 1.67 6.80 -1.44
N LEU A 271 1.19 8.00 -1.09
CA LEU A 271 0.63 8.29 0.23
C LEU A 271 -0.77 7.73 0.42
N VAL A 272 -1.60 7.80 -0.63
CA VAL A 272 -2.99 7.34 -0.61
C VAL A 272 -3.29 6.53 -1.86
N HIS A 273 -3.93 5.37 -1.71
CA HIS A 273 -4.23 4.40 -2.76
C HIS A 273 -5.71 3.99 -2.82
N GLU A 274 -6.59 4.96 -3.12
CA GLU A 274 -8.03 4.76 -3.28
C GLU A 274 -8.68 3.94 -2.14
N LEU A 275 -9.45 2.91 -2.51
CA LEU A 275 -10.13 2.01 -1.59
C LEU A 275 -9.18 1.23 -0.68
N GLY A 276 -7.92 1.05 -1.08
CA GLY A 276 -6.90 0.42 -0.24
C GLY A 276 -6.61 1.22 1.04
N ASP A 277 -6.89 2.53 1.03
CA ASP A 277 -6.78 3.43 2.18
C ASP A 277 -8.13 4.01 2.60
N ALA A 278 -9.22 3.32 2.26
CA ALA A 278 -10.59 3.74 2.56
C ALA A 278 -10.97 5.12 1.98
N LEU A 279 -10.31 5.59 0.93
CA LEU A 279 -10.51 6.90 0.30
C LEU A 279 -10.94 6.71 -1.17
N PRO A 280 -12.21 6.33 -1.44
CA PRO A 280 -12.65 5.95 -2.78
C PRO A 280 -12.39 7.04 -3.80
N GLY A 281 -11.73 6.68 -4.91
CA GLY A 281 -11.47 7.61 -6.00
C GLY A 281 -10.43 8.69 -5.70
N VAL A 282 -9.70 8.63 -4.58
CA VAL A 282 -8.59 9.54 -4.26
C VAL A 282 -7.28 8.75 -4.25
N SER A 283 -6.27 9.24 -4.97
CA SER A 283 -4.90 8.75 -4.81
C SER A 283 -3.93 9.92 -4.74
N ILE A 284 -2.92 9.83 -3.87
CA ILE A 284 -1.94 10.89 -3.65
C ILE A 284 -0.56 10.28 -3.83
N ASP A 285 0.16 10.77 -4.84
CA ASP A 285 1.55 10.41 -5.11
C ASP A 285 2.44 11.58 -4.68
N ALA A 286 3.39 11.35 -3.77
CA ALA A 286 4.35 12.34 -3.31
C ALA A 286 5.65 12.25 -4.13
N TYR A 287 6.22 13.41 -4.47
CA TYR A 287 7.47 13.60 -5.20
C TYR A 287 8.32 14.65 -4.44
N GLY A 288 9.03 14.20 -3.40
CA GLY A 288 9.68 15.06 -2.41
C GLY A 288 8.70 16.03 -1.75
N GLU A 289 8.98 17.32 -1.85
CA GLU A 289 8.17 18.39 -1.26
C GLU A 289 6.87 18.71 -2.02
N HIS A 290 6.57 18.02 -3.13
CA HIS A 290 5.37 18.24 -3.92
C HIS A 290 4.51 16.97 -3.99
N ALA A 291 3.21 17.14 -4.23
CA ALA A 291 2.28 16.02 -4.37
C ALA A 291 1.45 16.12 -5.65
N VAL A 292 0.98 14.97 -6.11
CA VAL A 292 0.01 14.83 -7.19
C VAL A 292 -1.23 14.13 -6.64
N LEU A 293 -2.32 14.87 -6.56
CA LEU A 293 -3.65 14.40 -6.19
C LEU A 293 -4.38 13.95 -7.47
N SER A 294 -4.62 12.65 -7.61
CA SER A 294 -5.49 12.13 -8.67
C SER A 294 -6.87 11.78 -8.12
N VAL A 295 -7.93 12.21 -8.81
CA VAL A 295 -9.33 12.00 -8.40
C VAL A 295 -10.15 11.32 -9.50
N ALA A 296 -10.93 10.30 -9.14
CA ALA A 296 -11.63 9.42 -10.09
C ALA A 296 -13.15 9.34 -9.91
N SER A 297 -13.73 10.22 -9.08
CA SER A 297 -15.17 10.38 -8.91
C SER A 297 -15.53 11.85 -8.69
N GLU A 298 -16.81 12.18 -8.83
CA GLU A 298 -17.29 13.54 -8.60
C GLU A 298 -17.14 13.95 -7.13
N GLU A 299 -17.43 13.03 -6.21
CA GLU A 299 -17.25 13.25 -4.77
C GLU A 299 -15.78 13.54 -4.43
N ALA A 300 -14.85 12.82 -5.07
CA ALA A 300 -13.41 13.06 -4.92
C ALA A 300 -12.98 14.39 -5.54
N ARG A 301 -13.58 14.79 -6.67
CA ARG A 301 -13.36 16.10 -7.29
C ARG A 301 -13.81 17.23 -6.37
N VAL A 302 -14.98 17.12 -5.75
CA VAL A 302 -15.50 18.08 -4.77
C VAL A 302 -14.60 18.18 -3.54
N ALA A 303 -14.06 17.05 -3.06
CA ALA A 303 -13.15 17.03 -1.92
C ALA A 303 -11.72 17.55 -2.24
N ALA A 304 -11.34 17.65 -3.52
CA ALA A 304 -9.95 17.88 -3.93
C ALA A 304 -9.31 19.17 -3.38
N PRO A 305 -9.97 20.35 -3.42
CA PRO A 305 -9.39 21.58 -2.88
C PRO A 305 -9.03 21.45 -1.39
N ARG A 306 -9.93 20.88 -0.58
CA ARG A 306 -9.70 20.64 0.85
C ARG A 306 -8.53 19.69 1.09
N ILE A 307 -8.43 18.62 0.31
CA ILE A 307 -7.31 17.66 0.43
C ILE A 307 -5.98 18.35 0.10
N ALA A 308 -5.95 19.18 -0.94
CA ALA A 308 -4.76 19.91 -1.33
C ALA A 308 -4.31 20.93 -0.28
N GLU A 309 -5.24 21.72 0.27
CA GLU A 309 -4.96 22.62 1.40
C GLU A 309 -4.44 21.88 2.63
N TRP A 310 -5.06 20.75 2.97
CA TRP A 310 -4.66 19.91 4.09
C TRP A 310 -3.22 19.39 3.98
N LEU A 311 -2.78 19.04 2.77
CA LEU A 311 -1.41 18.63 2.47
C LEU A 311 -0.43 19.79 2.61
N VAL A 312 -0.77 20.98 2.07
CA VAL A 312 0.07 22.19 2.16
C VAL A 312 0.28 22.61 3.61
N GLN A 313 -0.78 22.59 4.42
CA GLN A 313 -0.71 22.87 5.87
C GLN A 313 0.22 21.91 6.63
N ARG A 314 0.56 20.76 6.04
CA ARG A 314 1.46 19.74 6.61
C ARG A 314 2.82 19.69 5.93
N GLY A 315 3.17 20.76 5.21
CA GLY A 315 4.53 21.00 4.72
C GLY A 315 4.78 20.67 3.26
N PHE A 316 3.78 20.19 2.51
CA PHE A 316 3.92 20.14 1.04
C PHE A 316 4.01 21.55 0.46
N ARG A 317 5.02 21.83 -0.37
CA ARG A 317 5.18 23.13 -1.03
C ARG A 317 4.12 23.36 -2.10
N GLY A 318 3.67 22.30 -2.78
CA GLY A 318 2.61 22.40 -3.79
C GLY A 318 1.93 21.07 -4.14
N VAL A 319 0.68 21.14 -4.56
CA VAL A 319 -0.17 19.98 -4.89
C VAL A 319 -0.78 20.15 -6.27
N TYR A 320 -0.49 19.23 -7.19
CA TYR A 320 -1.05 19.20 -8.54
C TYR A 320 -2.30 18.31 -8.61
N LEU A 321 -3.25 18.63 -9.48
CA LEU A 321 -4.49 17.86 -9.67
C LEU A 321 -4.46 17.05 -10.97
N LYS A 322 -4.94 15.80 -10.92
CA LYS A 322 -5.19 14.96 -12.10
C LYS A 322 -6.57 14.32 -12.04
N LEU A 323 -7.47 14.72 -12.94
CA LEU A 323 -8.79 14.13 -13.07
C LEU A 323 -8.70 12.81 -13.85
N ARG A 324 -9.23 11.73 -13.26
CA ARG A 324 -9.21 10.35 -13.76
C ARG A 324 -10.64 9.80 -13.93
N PRO A 325 -11.44 10.39 -14.82
CA PRO A 325 -12.85 10.04 -14.94
C PRO A 325 -13.08 8.58 -15.32
N ARG A 326 -14.12 7.96 -14.74
CA ARG A 326 -14.53 6.57 -15.01
C ARG A 326 -15.37 6.42 -16.29
N ALA A 327 -15.96 7.51 -16.77
CA ALA A 327 -16.83 7.57 -17.95
C ALA A 327 -16.28 8.58 -18.98
N ASP A 328 -16.84 8.58 -20.19
CA ASP A 328 -16.40 9.34 -21.36
C ASP A 328 -16.43 10.88 -21.16
N LEU A 329 -15.47 11.43 -20.41
CA LEU A 329 -15.04 12.82 -20.51
C LEU A 329 -14.01 12.97 -21.64
N ARG A 330 -14.18 12.22 -22.75
CA ARG A 330 -13.42 12.44 -23.99
C ARG A 330 -13.64 13.85 -24.57
N ALA A 331 -14.57 14.62 -24.00
CA ALA A 331 -14.83 16.02 -24.30
C ALA A 331 -14.03 17.02 -23.45
N GLU A 332 -13.38 16.61 -22.35
CA GLU A 332 -12.57 17.54 -21.55
C GLU A 332 -11.17 17.73 -22.15
N SER A 333 -10.69 18.98 -22.13
CA SER A 333 -9.36 19.32 -22.62
C SER A 333 -8.29 18.70 -21.73
N ARG A 334 -7.07 18.49 -22.28
CA ARG A 334 -5.93 18.01 -21.50
C ARG A 334 -5.63 18.91 -20.29
N GLU A 335 -5.80 20.22 -20.45
CA GLU A 335 -5.60 21.20 -19.37
C GLU A 335 -6.66 21.07 -18.28
N ALA A 336 -7.92 20.82 -18.64
CA ALA A 336 -8.98 20.59 -17.65
C ALA A 336 -8.71 19.31 -16.83
N LEU A 337 -8.22 18.26 -17.48
CA LEU A 337 -7.93 16.98 -16.83
C LEU A 337 -6.64 17.00 -16.01
N ALA A 338 -5.67 17.83 -16.36
CA ALA A 338 -4.40 17.93 -15.67
C ALA A 338 -3.85 19.36 -15.81
N PRO A 339 -4.32 20.29 -14.94
CA PRO A 339 -3.86 21.67 -14.95
C PRO A 339 -2.35 21.77 -14.77
N THR A 340 -1.74 22.72 -15.47
CA THR A 340 -0.30 22.98 -15.42
C THR A 340 0.12 23.74 -14.16
N ALA A 341 -0.79 24.50 -13.56
CA ALA A 341 -0.59 25.13 -12.25
C ALA A 341 -0.97 24.17 -11.11
N PRO A 342 -0.31 24.24 -9.94
CA PRO A 342 -0.76 23.50 -8.77
C PRO A 342 -2.16 23.95 -8.33
N LEU A 343 -2.94 23.01 -7.80
CA LEU A 343 -4.24 23.27 -7.18
C LEU A 343 -4.10 24.08 -5.88
N ALA A 344 -3.01 23.86 -5.14
CA ALA A 344 -2.66 24.60 -3.92
C ALA A 344 -1.14 24.69 -3.76
N GLY A 345 -0.67 25.77 -3.14
CA GLY A 345 0.75 26.01 -2.88
C GLY A 345 1.52 26.55 -4.09
N GLU A 346 2.83 26.33 -4.10
CA GLU A 346 3.78 26.83 -5.08
C GLU A 346 4.04 25.81 -6.20
N PRO A 347 4.37 26.27 -7.43
CA PRO A 347 4.72 25.38 -8.52
C PRO A 347 6.05 24.67 -8.26
N ALA A 348 6.14 23.41 -8.68
CA ALA A 348 7.39 22.68 -8.74
C ALA A 348 8.26 23.18 -9.92
N PRO A 349 9.59 22.95 -9.88
CA PRO A 349 10.41 22.96 -11.09
C PRO A 349 9.78 22.15 -12.23
N GLU A 350 9.98 22.61 -13.48
CA GLU A 350 9.41 21.95 -14.66
C GLU A 350 9.81 20.47 -14.75
N VAL A 351 11.06 20.18 -14.37
CA VAL A 351 11.61 18.83 -14.24
C VAL A 351 12.15 18.63 -12.84
N LEU A 352 11.69 17.56 -12.18
CA LEU A 352 12.14 17.12 -10.86
C LEU A 352 12.92 15.82 -10.97
N THR A 353 13.98 15.66 -10.18
CA THR A 353 14.80 14.43 -10.14
C THR A 353 14.50 13.58 -8.90
N VAL A 354 13.64 12.57 -8.97
CA VAL A 354 13.36 11.71 -7.81
C VAL A 354 14.30 10.52 -7.70
N LEU A 355 14.55 10.07 -6.46
CA LEU A 355 15.30 8.86 -6.16
C LEU A 355 14.40 7.68 -5.82
N GLU A 356 14.77 6.49 -6.29
CA GLU A 356 14.30 5.19 -5.79
C GLU A 356 15.50 4.27 -5.55
N GLY A 357 15.94 4.17 -4.30
CA GLY A 357 17.22 3.55 -3.98
C GLY A 357 18.37 4.39 -4.53
N GLU A 358 19.20 3.79 -5.38
CA GLU A 358 20.30 4.49 -6.06
C GLU A 358 19.91 4.97 -7.47
N ALA A 359 18.69 4.66 -7.92
CA ALA A 359 18.19 5.09 -9.22
C ALA A 359 17.65 6.52 -9.14
N ARG A 360 18.03 7.36 -10.11
CA ARG A 360 17.47 8.70 -10.30
C ARG A 360 16.53 8.72 -11.50
N TYR A 361 15.40 9.42 -11.39
CA TYR A 361 14.40 9.54 -12.45
C TYR A 361 13.94 10.97 -12.60
N LEU A 362 13.83 11.44 -13.84
CA LEU A 362 13.22 12.71 -14.17
C LEU A 362 11.69 12.55 -14.19
N VAL A 363 10.97 13.42 -13.48
CA VAL A 363 9.50 13.50 -13.45
C VAL A 363 9.04 14.92 -13.74
N ARG A 364 7.82 15.05 -14.29
CA ARG A 364 7.18 16.31 -14.66
C ARG A 364 5.75 16.29 -14.14
N LEU A 365 5.46 17.03 -13.05
CA LEU A 365 4.17 16.94 -12.37
C LEU A 365 3.03 17.55 -13.22
N ALA A 366 3.34 18.64 -13.92
CA ALA A 366 2.44 19.42 -14.77
C ALA A 366 2.22 18.84 -16.18
N ASP A 367 2.96 17.80 -16.61
CA ASP A 367 2.92 17.31 -18.01
C ASP A 367 1.77 16.32 -18.26
N GLY A 368 0.54 16.80 -18.13
CA GLY A 368 -0.67 15.99 -18.35
C GLY A 368 -0.86 14.87 -17.33
N LEU A 369 -1.50 13.79 -17.76
CA LEU A 369 -1.99 12.75 -16.85
C LEU A 369 -0.90 11.86 -16.23
N SER A 370 0.26 11.71 -16.86
CA SER A 370 1.36 10.89 -16.31
C SER A 370 2.51 11.79 -15.87
N THR A 371 3.23 11.38 -14.83
CA THR A 371 4.32 12.17 -14.23
C THR A 371 5.70 11.82 -14.76
N GLY A 372 5.85 10.73 -15.52
CA GLY A 372 7.15 10.20 -15.95
C GLY A 372 7.61 8.96 -15.19
N LEU A 373 6.98 8.61 -14.07
CA LEU A 373 7.33 7.44 -13.27
C LEU A 373 6.07 6.80 -12.66
N PHE A 374 5.91 5.48 -12.86
CA PHE A 374 4.85 4.70 -12.24
C PHE A 374 5.34 4.13 -10.90
N ILE A 375 4.91 4.74 -9.80
CA ILE A 375 5.36 4.42 -8.43
C ILE A 375 4.94 3.00 -8.01
N ASP A 376 3.80 2.51 -8.50
CA ASP A 376 3.31 1.15 -8.28
C ASP A 376 4.26 0.07 -8.82
N GLN A 377 5.20 0.45 -9.69
CA GLN A 377 6.21 -0.44 -10.26
C GLN A 377 7.58 -0.40 -9.55
N ARG A 378 7.72 0.34 -8.43
CA ARG A 378 9.01 0.48 -7.71
C ARG A 378 9.63 -0.87 -7.34
N ASP A 379 8.84 -1.74 -6.70
CA ASP A 379 9.33 -3.05 -6.26
C ASP A 379 9.65 -3.98 -7.44
N ASN A 380 8.91 -3.85 -8.55
CA ASN A 380 9.20 -4.58 -9.79
C ASN A 380 10.50 -4.09 -10.44
N ARG A 381 10.78 -2.78 -10.43
CA ARG A 381 12.05 -2.23 -10.89
C ARG A 381 13.22 -2.75 -10.07
N GLU A 382 13.09 -2.78 -8.75
CA GLU A 382 14.11 -3.34 -7.85
C GLU A 382 14.34 -4.84 -8.12
N GLN A 383 13.29 -5.61 -8.39
CA GLN A 383 13.44 -7.02 -8.79
C GLN A 383 14.16 -7.16 -10.13
N VAL A 384 13.80 -6.35 -11.13
CA VAL A 384 14.50 -6.29 -12.43
C VAL A 384 15.98 -5.99 -12.23
N ARG A 385 16.32 -4.99 -11.43
CA ARG A 385 17.70 -4.64 -11.08
C ARG A 385 18.48 -5.84 -10.54
N ARG A 386 17.90 -6.60 -9.60
CA ARG A 386 18.57 -7.76 -8.97
C ARG A 386 18.85 -8.92 -9.93
N VAL A 387 18.04 -9.07 -10.99
CA VAL A 387 18.14 -10.22 -11.91
C VAL A 387 18.73 -9.86 -13.26
N ALA A 388 19.16 -8.61 -13.46
CA ALA A 388 19.63 -8.10 -14.75
C ALA A 388 21.14 -8.30 -14.99
N ALA A 389 21.92 -8.75 -14.01
CA ALA A 389 23.38 -8.89 -14.15
C ALA A 389 23.76 -9.77 -15.36
N GLY A 390 24.51 -9.19 -16.31
CA GLY A 390 24.93 -9.84 -17.55
C GLY A 390 23.80 -10.10 -18.57
N ALA A 391 22.55 -9.75 -18.25
CA ALA A 391 21.39 -10.06 -19.06
C ALA A 391 21.27 -9.16 -20.29
N ARG A 392 20.76 -9.72 -21.39
CA ARG A 392 20.16 -8.97 -22.49
C ARG A 392 18.70 -8.74 -22.20
N VAL A 393 18.31 -7.48 -22.05
CA VAL A 393 16.97 -7.10 -21.58
C VAL A 393 16.14 -6.49 -22.71
N LEU A 394 14.88 -6.91 -22.85
CA LEU A 394 13.88 -6.28 -23.70
C LEU A 394 12.82 -5.59 -22.84
N ASN A 395 12.67 -4.28 -22.98
CA ASN A 395 11.65 -3.49 -22.30
C ASN A 395 10.60 -3.02 -23.31
N LEU A 396 9.39 -3.58 -23.27
CA LEU A 396 8.29 -3.29 -24.18
C LEU A 396 7.31 -2.31 -23.54
N PHE A 397 6.79 -1.38 -24.35
CA PHE A 397 5.99 -0.25 -23.86
C PHE A 397 6.79 0.57 -22.85
N SER A 398 8.04 0.85 -23.20
CA SER A 398 9.06 1.27 -22.25
C SER A 398 8.79 2.61 -21.59
N TYR A 399 7.89 3.44 -22.16
CA TYR A 399 7.60 4.78 -21.68
C TYR A 399 8.91 5.57 -21.49
N THR A 400 9.16 6.11 -20.30
CA THR A 400 10.38 6.84 -19.92
C THR A 400 11.56 5.92 -19.56
N CYS A 401 11.48 4.64 -19.94
CA CYS A 401 12.52 3.63 -19.80
C CYS A 401 12.96 3.36 -18.35
N SER A 402 12.06 3.48 -17.37
CA SER A 402 12.40 3.32 -15.95
C SER A 402 12.88 1.90 -15.59
N PHE A 403 12.31 0.86 -16.20
CA PHE A 403 12.80 -0.52 -16.10
C PHE A 403 14.17 -0.71 -16.79
N THR A 404 14.46 0.05 -17.84
CA THR A 404 15.76 0.01 -18.53
C THR A 404 16.85 0.58 -17.64
N VAL A 405 16.59 1.70 -16.96
CA VAL A 405 17.50 2.26 -15.94
C VAL A 405 17.79 1.23 -14.86
N ALA A 406 16.73 0.60 -14.31
CA ALA A 406 16.88 -0.41 -13.28
C ALA A 406 17.71 -1.62 -13.75
N ALA A 407 17.45 -2.11 -14.97
CA ALA A 407 18.22 -3.21 -15.55
C ALA A 407 19.69 -2.84 -15.77
N ALA A 408 19.97 -1.66 -16.32
CA ALA A 408 21.32 -1.19 -16.58
C ALA A 408 22.12 -0.97 -15.27
N GLN A 409 21.52 -0.36 -14.24
CA GLN A 409 22.12 -0.29 -12.90
C GLN A 409 22.32 -1.67 -12.24
N GLY A 410 21.51 -2.65 -12.64
CA GLY A 410 21.65 -4.06 -12.25
C GLY A 410 22.76 -4.81 -12.99
N GLY A 411 23.47 -4.15 -13.92
CA GLY A 411 24.56 -4.73 -14.69
C GLY A 411 24.11 -5.46 -15.96
N ALA A 412 22.96 -5.12 -16.55
CA ALA A 412 22.56 -5.63 -17.87
C ALA A 412 23.64 -5.37 -18.93
N ARG A 413 24.01 -6.40 -19.69
CA ARG A 413 25.02 -6.26 -20.76
C ARG A 413 24.52 -5.42 -21.92
N GLU A 414 23.22 -5.50 -22.20
CA GLU A 414 22.55 -4.73 -23.24
C GLU A 414 21.06 -4.60 -22.91
N THR A 415 20.44 -3.52 -23.37
CA THR A 415 19.00 -3.33 -23.22
C THR A 415 18.39 -2.85 -24.52
N VAL A 416 17.17 -3.29 -24.83
CA VAL A 416 16.38 -2.79 -25.95
C VAL A 416 15.07 -2.24 -25.42
N SER A 417 14.87 -0.93 -25.52
CA SER A 417 13.66 -0.24 -25.09
C SER A 417 12.79 0.08 -26.29
N VAL A 418 11.53 -0.38 -26.29
CA VAL A 418 10.60 -0.24 -27.42
C VAL A 418 9.37 0.55 -26.99
N ASP A 419 9.11 1.66 -27.68
CA ASP A 419 7.93 2.49 -27.47
C ASP A 419 7.48 3.16 -28.78
N LEU A 420 6.20 3.55 -28.88
CA LEU A 420 5.67 4.30 -30.03
C LEU A 420 6.13 5.77 -30.02
N SER A 421 6.37 6.31 -28.83
CA SER A 421 6.68 7.71 -28.61
C SER A 421 8.19 7.97 -28.64
N GLY A 422 8.65 8.66 -29.70
CA GLY A 422 10.03 9.17 -29.76
C GLY A 422 10.34 10.13 -28.60
N ARG A 423 9.34 10.90 -28.13
CA ARG A 423 9.47 11.79 -26.96
C ARG A 423 9.81 11.01 -25.69
N TYR A 424 9.12 9.91 -25.42
CA TYR A 424 9.37 9.11 -24.22
C TYR A 424 10.67 8.32 -24.30
N LEU A 425 11.06 7.85 -25.49
CA LEU A 425 12.40 7.28 -25.70
C LEU A 425 13.51 8.31 -25.50
N GLY A 426 13.30 9.58 -25.90
CA GLY A 426 14.20 10.69 -25.60
C GLY A 426 14.34 10.92 -24.11
N TRP A 427 13.22 10.98 -23.38
CA TRP A 427 13.22 11.05 -21.91
C TRP A 427 13.92 9.84 -21.28
N GLY A 428 13.73 8.64 -21.83
CA GLY A 428 14.47 7.45 -21.39
C GLY A 428 15.99 7.58 -21.54
N ARG A 429 16.47 8.21 -22.62
CA ARG A 429 17.89 8.53 -22.79
C ARG A 429 18.39 9.51 -21.73
N GLU A 430 17.62 10.56 -21.43
CA GLU A 430 17.93 11.52 -20.36
C GLU A 430 18.02 10.80 -19.00
N ASN A 431 17.11 9.87 -18.71
CA ASN A 431 17.16 9.08 -17.47
C ASN A 431 18.41 8.19 -17.39
N LEU A 432 18.85 7.54 -18.48
CA LEU A 432 20.12 6.79 -18.46
C LEU A 432 21.34 7.71 -18.30
N ALA A 433 21.32 8.87 -18.95
CA ALA A 433 22.41 9.85 -18.83
C ALA A 433 22.52 10.42 -17.40
N LEU A 434 21.38 10.71 -16.77
CA LEU A 434 21.27 11.15 -15.37
C LEU A 434 21.93 10.16 -14.39
N ASN A 435 21.84 8.87 -14.70
CA ASN A 435 22.44 7.80 -13.90
C ASN A 435 23.86 7.43 -14.36
N GLN A 436 24.45 8.17 -15.30
CA GLN A 436 25.81 7.95 -15.84
C GLN A 436 26.01 6.55 -16.45
N ILE A 437 24.95 5.97 -17.02
CA ILE A 437 24.93 4.62 -17.59
C ILE A 437 24.47 4.60 -19.05
N LEU A 438 24.36 5.76 -19.70
CA LEU A 438 24.06 5.81 -21.12
C LEU A 438 25.24 5.31 -21.95
N SER A 439 25.00 4.32 -22.81
CA SER A 439 26.01 3.75 -23.72
C SER A 439 25.34 3.16 -24.97
N GLU A 440 26.13 2.76 -25.96
CA GLU A 440 25.62 2.12 -27.19
C GLU A 440 24.97 0.75 -26.93
N ALA A 441 25.28 0.11 -25.80
CA ALA A 441 24.66 -1.15 -25.40
C ALA A 441 23.16 -0.99 -25.05
N HIS A 442 22.70 0.24 -24.79
CA HIS A 442 21.32 0.55 -24.44
C HIS A 442 20.60 1.18 -25.63
N ARG A 443 19.86 0.35 -26.37
CA ARG A 443 19.17 0.73 -27.61
C ARG A 443 17.73 1.20 -27.34
N PHE A 444 17.30 2.18 -28.13
CA PHE A 444 15.96 2.77 -28.07
C PHE A 444 15.32 2.67 -29.45
N ILE A 445 14.21 1.95 -29.56
CA ILE A 445 13.57 1.62 -30.83
C ILE A 445 12.16 2.17 -30.84
N ARG A 446 11.92 3.15 -31.72
CA ARG A 446 10.58 3.67 -31.96
C ARG A 446 9.80 2.69 -32.83
N ALA A 447 8.97 1.86 -32.21
CA ALA A 447 8.16 0.86 -32.91
C ALA A 447 6.93 0.46 -32.10
N ASP A 448 5.94 -0.10 -32.79
CA ASP A 448 4.88 -0.87 -32.15
C ASP A 448 5.47 -2.15 -31.53
N ALA A 449 5.17 -2.41 -30.26
CA ALA A 449 5.76 -3.51 -29.50
C ALA A 449 5.37 -4.89 -30.05
N ALA A 450 4.14 -5.06 -30.54
CA ALA A 450 3.71 -6.32 -31.16
C ALA A 450 4.44 -6.54 -32.49
N ASP A 451 4.56 -5.50 -33.31
CA ASP A 451 5.32 -5.57 -34.56
C ASP A 451 6.83 -5.78 -34.33
N TYR A 452 7.39 -5.26 -33.24
CA TYR A 452 8.76 -5.54 -32.83
C TYR A 452 8.93 -7.00 -32.43
N LEU A 453 8.08 -7.53 -31.55
CA LEU A 453 8.12 -8.91 -31.08
C LEU A 453 8.01 -9.92 -32.23
N ARG A 454 7.07 -9.72 -33.17
CA ARG A 454 6.93 -10.59 -34.36
C ARG A 454 8.23 -10.64 -35.17
N ARG A 455 8.87 -9.49 -35.37
CA ARG A 455 10.13 -9.40 -36.12
C ARG A 455 11.31 -10.00 -35.35
N ALA A 456 11.41 -9.76 -34.05
CA ALA A 456 12.43 -10.36 -33.19
C ALA A 456 12.32 -11.90 -33.20
N ARG A 457 11.09 -12.44 -33.08
CA ARG A 457 10.80 -13.87 -33.20
C ARG A 457 11.22 -14.42 -34.55
N ALA A 458 10.86 -13.75 -35.65
CA ALA A 458 11.22 -14.16 -37.01
C ALA A 458 12.74 -14.17 -37.24
N ARG A 459 13.47 -13.25 -36.60
CA ARG A 459 14.95 -13.20 -36.63
C ARG A 459 15.63 -14.18 -35.66
N GLY A 460 14.86 -14.94 -34.88
CA GLY A 460 15.42 -15.84 -33.89
C GLY A 460 16.08 -15.14 -32.69
N GLU A 461 15.76 -13.86 -32.45
CA GLU A 461 16.32 -13.13 -31.31
C GLU A 461 15.87 -13.75 -29.98
N ARG A 462 16.75 -13.68 -28.98
CA ARG A 462 16.52 -14.19 -27.63
C ARG A 462 16.94 -13.16 -26.60
N PHE A 463 16.19 -13.10 -25.51
CA PHE A 463 16.42 -12.17 -24.40
C PHE A 463 16.41 -12.94 -23.07
N ASP A 464 17.33 -12.58 -22.18
CA ASP A 464 17.45 -13.20 -20.86
C ASP A 464 16.39 -12.64 -19.90
N LEU A 465 15.97 -11.39 -20.14
CA LEU A 465 14.91 -10.73 -19.40
C LEU A 465 14.00 -9.95 -20.36
N VAL A 466 12.69 -10.09 -20.21
CA VAL A 466 11.67 -9.32 -20.93
C VAL A 466 10.75 -8.64 -19.93
N VAL A 467 10.46 -7.35 -20.14
CA VAL A 467 9.43 -6.60 -19.41
C VAL A 467 8.30 -6.29 -20.38
N LEU A 468 7.07 -6.65 -20.00
CA LEU A 468 5.84 -6.43 -20.76
C LEU A 468 4.84 -5.65 -19.89
N ASP A 469 4.80 -4.33 -20.06
CA ASP A 469 3.92 -3.43 -19.29
C ASP A 469 3.08 -2.52 -20.21
N PRO A 470 2.11 -3.09 -20.97
CA PRO A 470 1.30 -2.31 -21.88
C PRO A 470 0.32 -1.38 -21.15
N PRO A 471 -0.03 -0.22 -21.73
CA PRO A 471 -1.10 0.63 -21.22
C PRO A 471 -2.45 -0.10 -21.31
N SER A 472 -3.42 0.21 -20.45
CA SER A 472 -4.75 -0.45 -20.49
C SER A 472 -5.43 -0.36 -21.86
N PHE A 473 -5.31 0.80 -22.49
CA PHE A 473 -5.76 1.11 -23.84
C PHE A 473 -4.73 2.00 -24.52
N GLY A 474 -4.64 1.91 -25.83
CA GLY A 474 -3.80 2.77 -26.65
C GLY A 474 -4.34 2.89 -28.06
N SER A 475 -3.87 3.90 -28.80
CA SER A 475 -4.14 4.02 -30.23
C SER A 475 -2.86 4.47 -30.94
N SER A 476 -2.68 3.99 -32.16
CA SER A 476 -1.59 4.39 -33.05
C SER A 476 -2.16 4.49 -34.47
N GLY A 477 -2.48 5.72 -34.89
CA GLY A 477 -3.22 5.95 -36.13
C GLY A 477 -4.55 5.20 -36.15
N LYS A 478 -4.74 4.31 -37.14
CA LYS A 478 -5.96 3.49 -37.29
C LYS A 478 -5.98 2.24 -36.40
N LYS A 479 -4.87 1.85 -35.77
CA LYS A 479 -4.80 0.66 -34.91
C LYS A 479 -5.18 1.06 -33.48
N SER A 480 -6.10 0.31 -32.88
CA SER A 480 -6.42 0.42 -31.44
C SER A 480 -5.79 -0.74 -30.69
N PHE A 481 -5.38 -0.49 -29.45
CA PHE A 481 -4.87 -1.48 -28.51
C PHE A 481 -5.79 -1.55 -27.30
N SER A 482 -6.07 -2.76 -26.83
CA SER A 482 -6.69 -3.00 -25.53
C SER A 482 -6.08 -4.22 -24.87
N VAL A 483 -5.72 -4.09 -23.60
CA VAL A 483 -5.23 -5.22 -22.79
C VAL A 483 -6.20 -6.40 -22.83
N ALA A 484 -7.51 -6.14 -22.78
CA ALA A 484 -8.50 -7.22 -22.73
C ALA A 484 -8.45 -8.16 -23.94
N ARG A 485 -8.06 -7.62 -25.12
CA ARG A 485 -8.05 -8.30 -26.42
C ARG A 485 -6.66 -8.76 -26.82
N ASP A 486 -5.65 -7.91 -26.65
CA ASP A 486 -4.37 -8.06 -27.34
C ASP A 486 -3.27 -8.67 -26.44
N TYR A 487 -3.43 -8.60 -25.11
CA TYR A 487 -2.44 -9.13 -24.17
C TYR A 487 -2.15 -10.63 -24.35
N PRO A 488 -3.11 -11.52 -24.62
CA PRO A 488 -2.83 -12.95 -24.83
C PRO A 488 -1.78 -13.19 -25.92
N LYS A 489 -1.86 -12.44 -27.03
CA LYS A 489 -0.93 -12.59 -28.14
C LYS A 489 0.44 -11.97 -27.80
N LEU A 490 0.46 -10.82 -27.12
CA LEU A 490 1.70 -10.25 -26.60
C LEU A 490 2.44 -11.19 -25.65
N ALA A 491 1.70 -11.87 -24.75
CA ALA A 491 2.27 -12.84 -23.83
C ALA A 491 2.90 -14.03 -24.56
N GLU A 492 2.23 -14.57 -25.58
CA GLU A 492 2.77 -15.63 -26.44
C GLU A 492 4.06 -15.20 -27.14
N ASP A 493 4.05 -14.03 -27.80
CA ASP A 493 5.19 -13.57 -28.57
C ASP A 493 6.37 -13.14 -27.67
N ALA A 494 6.10 -12.58 -26.49
CA ALA A 494 7.11 -12.28 -25.48
C ALA A 494 7.75 -13.57 -24.93
N ALA A 495 6.95 -14.59 -24.63
CA ALA A 495 7.45 -15.90 -24.21
C ALA A 495 8.33 -16.56 -25.29
N ALA A 496 7.95 -16.44 -26.57
CA ALA A 496 8.68 -17.03 -27.68
C ALA A 496 10.10 -16.44 -27.92
N VAL A 497 10.36 -15.23 -27.42
CA VAL A 497 11.68 -14.58 -27.51
C VAL A 497 12.51 -14.72 -26.24
N LEU A 498 12.06 -15.47 -25.23
CA LEU A 498 12.89 -15.77 -24.05
C LEU A 498 14.02 -16.73 -24.39
N ALA A 499 15.23 -16.44 -23.95
CA ALA A 499 16.34 -17.40 -23.90
C ALA A 499 16.01 -18.56 -22.94
N PRO A 500 16.63 -19.74 -23.08
CA PRO A 500 16.59 -20.77 -22.04
C PRO A 500 17.01 -20.19 -20.67
N GLY A 501 16.23 -20.46 -19.61
CA GLY A 501 16.43 -19.82 -18.29
C GLY A 501 15.97 -18.35 -18.20
N GLY A 502 15.52 -17.77 -19.31
CA GLY A 502 15.09 -16.37 -19.38
C GLY A 502 13.77 -16.11 -18.64
N ARG A 503 13.58 -14.86 -18.23
CA ARG A 503 12.45 -14.42 -17.42
C ARG A 503 11.62 -13.34 -18.10
N LEU A 504 10.31 -13.40 -17.94
CA LEU A 504 9.35 -12.38 -18.36
C LEU A 504 8.67 -11.79 -17.12
N LEU A 505 8.81 -10.48 -16.92
CA LEU A 505 7.95 -9.70 -16.03
C LEU A 505 6.75 -9.20 -16.83
N ALA A 506 5.58 -9.77 -16.56
CA ALA A 506 4.33 -9.39 -17.20
C ALA A 506 3.46 -8.58 -16.24
N VAL A 507 3.11 -7.37 -16.65
CA VAL A 507 2.39 -6.38 -15.83
C VAL A 507 1.10 -5.94 -16.53
N THR A 508 0.07 -5.64 -15.75
CA THR A 508 -1.13 -4.92 -16.21
C THR A 508 -1.76 -4.08 -15.11
N ASN A 509 -2.11 -2.84 -15.45
CA ASN A 509 -2.89 -1.93 -14.61
C ASN A 509 -4.39 -1.90 -15.00
N HIS A 510 -4.82 -2.78 -15.91
CA HIS A 510 -6.21 -2.83 -16.37
C HIS A 510 -7.13 -3.35 -15.26
N ARG A 511 -7.97 -2.46 -14.71
CA ARG A 511 -8.87 -2.74 -13.56
C ARG A 511 -9.79 -3.94 -13.78
N LYS A 512 -10.26 -4.18 -15.02
CA LYS A 512 -11.19 -5.30 -15.33
C LYS A 512 -10.50 -6.64 -15.63
N THR A 513 -9.18 -6.69 -15.65
CA THR A 513 -8.44 -7.95 -15.75
C THR A 513 -8.13 -8.44 -14.34
N SER A 514 -8.51 -9.66 -13.97
CA SER A 514 -8.13 -10.27 -12.69
C SER A 514 -6.71 -10.84 -12.72
N ALA A 515 -6.13 -11.11 -11.54
CA ALA A 515 -4.82 -11.74 -11.46
C ALA A 515 -4.81 -13.15 -12.08
N GLU A 516 -5.89 -13.90 -11.85
CA GLU A 516 -6.09 -15.23 -12.44
C GLU A 516 -6.13 -15.19 -13.96
N ARG A 517 -6.84 -14.22 -14.53
CA ARG A 517 -6.95 -14.05 -15.99
C ARG A 517 -5.58 -13.76 -16.62
N LEU A 518 -4.79 -12.87 -16.01
CA LEU A 518 -3.42 -12.60 -16.48
C LEU A 518 -2.56 -13.87 -16.42
N ARG A 519 -2.59 -14.59 -15.29
CA ARG A 519 -1.87 -15.87 -15.14
C ARG A 519 -2.26 -16.89 -16.21
N GLY A 520 -3.56 -16.98 -16.51
CA GLY A 520 -4.09 -17.86 -17.56
C GLY A 520 -3.53 -17.50 -18.94
N TRP A 521 -3.48 -16.22 -19.30
CA TRP A 521 -2.88 -15.77 -20.56
C TRP A 521 -1.40 -16.10 -20.67
N LEU A 522 -0.64 -15.92 -19.59
CA LEU A 522 0.79 -16.26 -19.56
C LEU A 522 1.01 -17.76 -19.73
N SER A 523 0.24 -18.58 -19.02
CA SER A 523 0.31 -20.05 -19.12
C SER A 523 -0.03 -20.54 -20.52
N GLN A 524 -1.10 -20.00 -21.14
CA GLN A 524 -1.51 -20.38 -22.49
C GLN A 524 -0.52 -19.90 -23.55
N GLY A 525 0.01 -18.67 -23.39
CA GLY A 525 1.02 -18.10 -24.29
C GLY A 525 2.30 -18.92 -24.28
N ALA A 526 2.79 -19.32 -23.10
CA ALA A 526 3.95 -20.19 -22.96
C ALA A 526 3.75 -21.57 -23.60
N ALA A 527 2.59 -22.20 -23.38
CA ALA A 527 2.27 -23.49 -24.00
C ALA A 527 2.27 -23.40 -25.53
N ARG A 528 1.69 -22.35 -26.10
CA ARG A 528 1.70 -22.09 -27.56
C ARG A 528 3.09 -21.77 -28.11
N ALA A 529 3.94 -21.14 -27.29
CA ALA A 529 5.34 -20.92 -27.61
C ALA A 529 6.21 -22.19 -27.45
N GLY A 530 5.64 -23.29 -26.95
CA GLY A 530 6.34 -24.57 -26.78
C GLY A 530 7.38 -24.54 -25.66
N ILE A 531 7.20 -23.72 -24.62
CA ILE A 531 8.15 -23.61 -23.51
C ILE A 531 7.56 -24.11 -22.18
N ALA A 532 8.35 -24.89 -21.44
CA ALA A 532 8.04 -25.25 -20.06
C ALA A 532 8.30 -24.04 -19.15
N THR A 533 7.41 -23.77 -18.19
CA THR A 533 7.49 -22.54 -17.40
C THR A 533 7.15 -22.71 -15.94
N ARG A 534 7.66 -21.78 -15.11
CA ARG A 534 7.21 -21.51 -13.75
C ARG A 534 6.61 -20.11 -13.71
N ILE A 535 5.41 -19.96 -13.14
CA ILE A 535 4.73 -18.67 -13.03
C ILE A 535 4.46 -18.34 -11.56
N GLU A 536 4.98 -17.21 -11.12
CA GLU A 536 4.88 -16.70 -9.74
C GLU A 536 4.38 -15.27 -9.72
N ALA A 537 3.62 -14.91 -8.69
CA ALA A 537 3.20 -13.52 -8.50
C ALA A 537 4.43 -12.64 -8.21
N ALA A 538 4.51 -11.49 -8.88
CA ALA A 538 5.51 -10.49 -8.55
C ALA A 538 5.12 -9.73 -7.27
N LYS A 539 6.07 -9.00 -6.68
CA LYS A 539 5.79 -8.21 -5.47
C LYS A 539 5.04 -6.94 -5.86
N SER A 540 4.01 -6.59 -5.09
CA SER A 540 3.33 -5.30 -5.18
C SER A 540 3.98 -4.30 -4.22
N GLY A 541 4.07 -3.03 -4.63
CA GLY A 541 4.56 -1.94 -3.79
C GLY A 541 3.86 -1.88 -2.44
N ALA A 542 4.62 -1.84 -1.34
CA ALA A 542 4.09 -1.75 0.02
C ALA A 542 3.21 -0.50 0.26
N ASP A 543 3.41 0.56 -0.52
CA ASP A 543 2.64 1.81 -0.51
C ASP A 543 1.37 1.78 -1.39
N CYS A 544 1.11 0.66 -2.06
CA CYS A 544 -0.09 0.41 -2.88
C CYS A 544 -0.93 -0.74 -2.29
N PRO A 545 -1.58 -0.57 -1.11
CA PRO A 545 -2.35 -1.62 -0.46
C PRO A 545 -3.49 -2.14 -1.34
N ALA A 546 -3.77 -3.44 -1.26
CA ALA A 546 -4.87 -4.04 -2.02
C ALA A 546 -6.23 -3.43 -1.63
N TRP A 547 -7.16 -3.39 -2.57
CA TRP A 547 -8.53 -2.96 -2.28
C TRP A 547 -9.26 -4.00 -1.42
N PRO A 548 -10.32 -3.59 -0.69
CA PRO A 548 -11.23 -4.53 -0.04
C PRO A 548 -11.72 -5.58 -1.05
N GLY A 549 -11.52 -6.87 -0.73
CA GLY A 549 -11.76 -7.98 -1.67
C GLY A 549 -10.50 -8.59 -2.31
N GLY A 550 -9.34 -7.96 -2.13
CA GLY A 550 -8.03 -8.62 -2.29
C GLY A 550 -7.30 -8.43 -3.63
N GLU A 551 -7.81 -7.63 -4.57
CA GLU A 551 -7.08 -7.30 -5.80
C GLU A 551 -6.67 -5.82 -5.85
N SER A 552 -5.36 -5.58 -6.09
CA SER A 552 -4.84 -4.26 -6.47
C SER A 552 -5.11 -4.00 -7.97
N PRO A 553 -5.26 -2.74 -8.42
CA PRO A 553 -5.32 -2.43 -9.85
C PRO A 553 -4.14 -2.99 -10.64
N THR A 554 -2.94 -2.97 -10.04
CA THR A 554 -1.69 -3.49 -10.61
C THR A 554 -1.58 -4.98 -10.37
N LYS A 555 -1.50 -5.77 -11.46
CA LYS A 555 -1.22 -7.21 -11.40
C LYS A 555 0.07 -7.49 -12.14
N ALA A 556 0.96 -8.25 -11.52
CA ALA A 556 2.24 -8.59 -12.09
C ALA A 556 2.64 -10.02 -11.78
N PHE A 557 3.24 -10.71 -12.76
CA PHE A 557 3.74 -12.07 -12.62
C PHE A 557 5.12 -12.21 -13.28
N TRP A 558 5.95 -13.03 -12.66
CA TRP A 558 7.17 -13.56 -13.25
C TRP A 558 6.86 -14.89 -13.93
N LEU A 559 7.24 -14.99 -15.21
CA LEU A 559 7.27 -16.24 -15.96
C LEU A 559 8.72 -16.58 -16.27
N GLU A 560 9.18 -17.75 -15.81
CA GLU A 560 10.54 -18.24 -16.05
C GLU A 560 10.47 -19.42 -17.03
N ARG A 561 11.25 -19.34 -18.12
CA ARG A 561 11.43 -20.44 -19.07
C ARG A 561 12.38 -21.47 -18.46
N ARG A 562 11.91 -22.71 -18.32
CA ARG A 562 12.70 -23.85 -17.86
C ARG A 562 13.53 -24.47 -18.98
#